data_AF-A0A938TIL2-F1
#
_entry.id   AF-A0A938TIL2-F1
#
_cell.length_a   1.000
_cell.length_b   1.000
_cell.length_c   1.000
_cell.angle_alpha   90.00
_cell.angle_beta   90.00
_cell.angle_gamma   90.00
#
_symmetry.space_group_name_H-M   'P 1'
#
loop_
_entity.id
_entity.type
_entity.pdbx_description
1 polymer ?
#
loop_
_entity_poly.entity_id
_entity_poly.type
_entity_poly.pdbx_seq_one_letter_code
_entity_poly.pdbx_strand_id
1 'polypeptide(L)'
;MMSRRIKGMSRLGLMSLLIAIGVGASLGLKIGPHYMNHQTIKELIADLTADEVKAGRPALMQTLRKRFKINALYDLEPEKIVEYKRERGTVSVRVDYEIREHLAGNVYVLLDFD
;
A
#
# COMPACT_ATOMS: atom_id res chain seq x y z
N MET A 1 -23.21 -43.40 -24.99
CA MET A 1 -22.79 -41.99 -24.89
C MET A 1 -23.00 -41.51 -23.47
N MET A 2 -21.94 -41.15 -22.76
CA MET A 2 -21.97 -40.81 -21.33
C MET A 2 -22.37 -39.34 -21.17
N SER A 3 -23.64 -39.10 -20.80
CA SER A 3 -24.18 -37.74 -20.60
C SER A 3 -23.54 -37.12 -19.34
N ARG A 4 -22.68 -36.11 -19.55
CA ARG A 4 -22.16 -35.28 -18.45
C ARG A 4 -23.31 -34.43 -17.91
N ARG A 5 -23.81 -34.79 -16.72
CA ARG A 5 -24.70 -33.90 -15.96
C ARG A 5 -23.91 -32.66 -15.55
N ILE A 6 -24.04 -31.59 -16.31
CA ILE A 6 -23.71 -30.25 -15.83
C ILE A 6 -24.73 -29.95 -14.74
N LYS A 7 -24.34 -30.10 -13.48
CA LYS A 7 -25.13 -29.55 -12.36
C LYS A 7 -25.13 -28.05 -12.54
N GLY A 8 -26.21 -27.50 -13.09
CA GLY A 8 -26.42 -26.05 -13.13
C GLY A 8 -26.25 -25.49 -11.72
N MET A 9 -25.55 -24.37 -11.59
CA MET A 9 -25.31 -23.73 -10.30
C MET A 9 -26.67 -23.46 -9.64
N SER A 10 -26.89 -23.99 -8.43
CA SER A 10 -28.12 -23.71 -7.67
C SER A 10 -28.26 -22.18 -7.52
N ARG A 11 -29.49 -21.65 -7.47
CA ARG A 11 -29.74 -20.21 -7.22
C ARG A 11 -28.99 -19.71 -5.98
N LEU A 12 -28.86 -20.58 -4.97
CA LEU A 12 -28.06 -20.33 -3.78
C LEU A 12 -26.57 -20.23 -4.10
N GLY A 13 -26.02 -21.12 -4.95
CA GLY A 13 -24.64 -21.05 -5.40
C GLY A 13 -24.32 -19.78 -6.18
N LEU A 14 -25.27 -19.29 -7.00
CA LEU A 14 -25.14 -18.00 -7.68
C LEU A 14 -25.10 -16.84 -6.69
N MET A 15 -26.00 -16.80 -5.71
CA MET A 15 -25.97 -15.76 -4.67
C MET A 15 -24.67 -15.80 -3.86
N SER A 16 -24.22 -16.98 -3.44
CA SER A 16 -22.95 -17.14 -2.72
C SER A 16 -21.76 -16.62 -3.53
N LEU A 17 -21.72 -16.93 -4.83
CA LEU A 17 -20.66 -16.44 -5.71
C LEU A 17 -20.70 -14.91 -5.85
N LEU A 18 -21.88 -14.33 -6.04
CA LEU A 18 -22.04 -12.87 -6.15
C LEU A 18 -21.60 -12.15 -4.87
N ILE A 19 -21.92 -12.71 -3.70
CA ILE A 19 -21.46 -12.17 -2.40
C ILE A 19 -19.92 -12.25 -2.32
N ALA A 20 -19.34 -13.39 -2.67
CA ALA A 20 -17.88 -13.57 -2.63
C ALA A 20 -17.17 -12.57 -3.56
N ILE A 21 -17.70 -12.36 -4.77
CA ILE A 21 -17.20 -11.37 -5.72
C ILE A 21 -17.36 -9.95 -5.16
N GLY A 22 -18.51 -9.60 -4.58
CA GLY A 22 -18.74 -8.28 -4.01
C GLY A 22 -17.78 -7.95 -2.87
N VAL A 23 -17.54 -8.90 -1.97
CA VAL A 23 -16.55 -8.75 -0.89
C VAL A 23 -15.14 -8.66 -1.46
N GLY A 24 -14.75 -9.56 -2.36
CA GLY A 24 -13.42 -9.55 -2.98
C GLY A 24 -13.13 -8.26 -3.75
N ALA A 25 -14.11 -7.77 -4.53
CA ALA A 25 -14.00 -6.52 -5.26
C ALA A 25 -13.91 -5.32 -4.30
N SER A 26 -14.71 -5.28 -3.24
CA SER A 26 -14.64 -4.20 -2.24
C SER A 26 -13.28 -4.15 -1.55
N LEU A 27 -12.74 -5.31 -1.16
CA LEU A 27 -11.39 -5.41 -0.59
C LEU A 27 -10.33 -4.97 -1.59
N GLY A 28 -10.38 -5.47 -2.82
CA GLY A 28 -9.41 -5.14 -3.86
C GLY A 28 -9.39 -3.66 -4.21
N LEU A 29 -10.56 -3.01 -4.32
CA LEU A 29 -10.65 -1.58 -4.60
C LEU A 29 -10.14 -0.70 -3.46
N LYS A 30 -10.24 -1.15 -2.21
CA LYS A 30 -9.74 -0.42 -1.03
C LYS A 30 -8.25 -0.66 -0.78
N ILE A 31 -7.79 -1.90 -0.86
CA ILE A 31 -6.41 -2.30 -0.55
C ILE A 31 -5.48 -2.04 -1.75
N GLY A 32 -5.97 -2.18 -2.98
CA GLY A 32 -5.17 -2.04 -4.20
C GLY A 32 -4.40 -0.72 -4.30
N PRO A 33 -5.05 0.45 -4.15
CA PRO A 33 -4.37 1.74 -4.17
C PRO A 33 -3.27 1.85 -3.11
N HIS A 34 -3.47 1.31 -1.91
CA HIS A 34 -2.47 1.32 -0.83
C HIS A 34 -1.21 0.54 -1.22
N TYR A 35 -1.37 -0.61 -1.89
CA TYR A 35 -0.22 -1.39 -2.36
C TYR A 35 0.55 -0.69 -3.48
N MET A 36 -0.16 -0.02 -4.40
CA MET A 36 0.47 0.78 -5.45
C MET A 36 1.27 1.94 -4.84
N ASN A 37 0.69 2.63 -3.85
CA ASN A 37 1.35 3.72 -3.13
C ASN A 37 2.66 3.25 -2.47
N HIS A 38 2.66 2.07 -1.84
CA HIS A 38 3.88 1.50 -1.24
C HIS A 38 4.97 1.24 -2.28
N GLN A 39 4.62 0.70 -3.45
CA GLN A 39 5.57 0.51 -4.54
C GLN A 39 6.17 1.84 -5.00
N THR A 40 5.35 2.86 -5.19
CA THR A 40 5.82 4.20 -5.53
C THR A 40 6.75 4.77 -4.45
N ILE A 41 6.45 4.58 -3.16
CA ILE A 41 7.34 5.03 -2.07
C ILE A 41 8.71 4.34 -2.15
N LYS A 42 8.73 3.02 -2.40
CA LYS A 42 9.96 2.25 -2.56
C LYS A 42 10.80 2.77 -3.72
N GLU A 43 10.19 3.05 -4.86
CA GLU A 43 10.86 3.65 -6.02
C GLU A 43 11.42 5.04 -5.68
N LEU A 44 10.61 5.90 -5.05
CA LEU A 44 11.03 7.25 -4.68
C LEU A 44 12.25 7.29 -3.75
N ILE A 45 12.35 6.29 -2.87
CA ILE A 45 13.47 6.15 -1.93
C ILE A 45 14.68 5.50 -2.61
N ALA A 46 14.47 4.53 -3.50
CA ALA A 46 15.54 3.96 -4.31
C ALA A 46 16.18 5.01 -5.24
N ASP A 47 15.38 5.97 -5.72
CA ASP A 47 15.80 7.10 -6.55
C ASP A 47 16.41 8.26 -5.75
N LEU A 48 16.67 8.10 -4.46
CA LEU A 48 17.40 9.10 -3.69
C LEU A 48 18.89 9.05 -4.01
N THR A 49 19.45 10.20 -4.37
CA THR A 49 20.88 10.34 -4.62
C THR A 49 21.67 10.40 -3.31
N ALA A 50 22.96 10.04 -3.36
CA ALA A 50 23.84 10.12 -2.21
C ALA A 50 23.92 11.55 -1.62
N ASP A 51 23.79 12.58 -2.45
CA ASP A 51 23.83 13.98 -2.01
C ASP A 51 22.55 14.39 -1.27
N GLU A 52 21.38 13.94 -1.72
CA GLU A 52 20.09 14.16 -1.04
C GLU A 52 20.08 13.50 0.34
N VAL A 53 20.65 12.30 0.44
CA VAL A 53 20.76 11.54 1.68
C VAL A 53 21.78 12.19 2.66
N LYS A 54 22.86 12.78 2.14
CA LYS A 54 23.90 13.48 2.91
C LYS A 54 23.49 14.89 3.34
N ALA A 55 22.60 15.55 2.59
CA ALA A 55 22.07 16.89 2.89
C ALA A 55 21.39 16.99 4.27
N GLY A 56 21.05 15.84 4.87
CA GLY A 56 20.54 15.74 6.23
C GLY A 56 19.02 15.62 6.28
N ARG A 57 18.50 15.20 7.45
CA ARG A 57 17.10 14.83 7.63
C ARG A 57 16.11 15.93 7.19
N PRO A 58 16.25 17.22 7.54
CA PRO A 58 15.27 18.23 7.17
C PRO A 58 15.16 18.45 5.66
N ALA A 59 16.31 18.46 4.96
CA ALA A 59 16.37 18.62 3.52
C ALA A 59 15.79 17.39 2.81
N LEU A 60 16.16 16.19 3.28
CA LEU A 60 15.64 14.93 2.74
C LEU A 60 14.12 14.82 2.88
N MET A 61 13.57 15.15 4.05
CA MET A 61 12.14 15.14 4.29
C MET A 61 11.40 16.17 3.41
N GLN A 62 11.98 17.35 3.18
CA GLN A 62 11.40 18.33 2.27
C GLN A 62 11.38 17.81 0.82
N THR A 63 12.45 17.14 0.36
CA THR A 63 12.51 16.50 -0.95
C THR A 63 11.46 15.40 -1.08
N LEU A 64 11.36 14.50 -0.10
CA LEU A 64 10.36 13.43 -0.08
C LEU A 64 8.94 13.99 -0.07
N ARG A 65 8.66 15.03 0.71
CA ARG A 65 7.35 15.72 0.71
C ARG A 65 6.98 16.23 -0.68
N LYS A 66 7.93 16.80 -1.42
CA LYS A 66 7.69 17.25 -2.80
C LYS A 66 7.40 16.05 -3.72
N ARG A 67 8.24 15.01 -3.65
CA ARG A 67 8.08 13.79 -4.47
C ARG A 67 6.76 13.08 -4.19
N PHE A 68 6.33 12.99 -2.94
CA PHE A 68 5.05 12.39 -2.55
C PHE A 68 3.86 13.15 -3.12
N LYS A 69 3.89 14.49 -3.04
CA LYS A 69 2.84 15.34 -3.63
C LYS A 69 2.76 15.21 -5.15
N ILE A 70 3.89 15.06 -5.83
CA ILE A 70 3.93 14.84 -7.29
C ILE A 70 3.30 13.49 -7.65
N ASN A 71 3.48 12.49 -6.81
CA ASN A 71 2.95 11.13 -7.00
C ASN A 71 1.59 10.90 -6.34
N ALA A 72 0.85 11.96 -6.00
CA ALA A 72 -0.48 11.90 -5.40
C ALA A 72 -0.56 11.10 -4.07
N LEU A 73 0.55 10.97 -3.34
CA LEU A 73 0.61 10.33 -2.02
C LEU A 73 0.19 11.32 -0.92
N TYR A 74 -1.03 11.84 -0.99
CA TYR A 74 -1.49 12.92 -0.11
C TYR A 74 -1.75 12.49 1.33
N ASP A 75 -2.15 11.24 1.53
CA ASP A 75 -2.51 10.70 2.86
C ASP A 75 -1.29 10.25 3.65
N LEU A 76 -0.10 10.29 3.06
CA LEU A 76 1.14 9.78 3.64
C LEU A 76 2.10 10.93 3.94
N GLU A 77 2.52 11.02 5.21
CA GLU A 77 3.53 11.98 5.65
C GLU A 77 4.91 11.29 5.69
N PRO A 78 5.90 11.73 4.88
CA PRO A 78 7.24 11.15 4.88
C PRO A 78 7.87 11.08 6.27
N GLU A 79 7.59 12.06 7.14
CA GLU A 79 8.15 12.11 8.49
C GLU A 79 7.67 11.00 9.42
N LYS A 80 6.50 10.42 9.13
CA LYS A 80 5.88 9.35 9.93
C LYS A 80 6.23 7.96 9.40
N ILE A 81 6.47 7.85 8.09
CA ILE A 81 6.68 6.54 7.44
C ILE A 81 8.15 6.25 7.10
N VAL A 82 8.99 7.29 6.97
CA VAL A 82 10.40 7.15 6.60
C VAL A 82 11.30 7.33 7.81
N GLU A 83 11.98 6.25 8.18
CA GLU A 83 13.00 6.27 9.22
C GLU A 83 14.36 6.66 8.64
N TYR A 84 14.94 7.74 9.18
CA TYR A 84 16.29 8.21 8.83
C TYR A 84 17.25 7.90 9.98
N LYS A 85 18.20 6.99 9.77
CA LYS A 85 19.27 6.68 10.73
C LYS A 85 20.63 7.03 10.12
N ARG A 86 21.48 7.71 10.89
CA ARG A 86 22.86 8.05 10.53
C ARG A 86 23.80 7.44 11.56
N GLU A 87 24.49 6.35 11.20
CA GLU A 87 25.43 5.66 12.08
C GLU A 87 26.79 5.52 11.41
N ARG A 88 27.86 5.90 12.11
CA ARG A 88 29.27 5.66 11.73
C ARG A 88 29.64 6.02 10.28
N GLY A 89 29.03 7.07 9.73
CA GLY A 89 29.32 7.56 8.37
C GLY A 89 28.43 6.96 7.28
N THR A 90 27.57 5.99 7.60
CA THR A 90 26.56 5.44 6.71
C THR A 90 25.19 6.02 7.06
N VAL A 91 24.43 6.41 6.03
CA VAL A 91 23.05 6.85 6.19
C VAL A 91 22.15 5.74 5.67
N SER A 92 21.22 5.28 6.50
CA SER A 92 20.20 4.30 6.13
C SER A 92 18.83 4.96 6.16
N VAL A 93 18.06 4.74 5.10
CA VAL A 93 16.66 5.14 4.96
C VAL A 93 15.83 3.86 4.91
N ARG A 94 14.85 3.73 5.81
CA ARG A 94 13.90 2.61 5.84
C ARG A 94 12.47 3.12 5.82
N VAL A 95 11.55 2.28 5.36
CA VAL A 95 10.11 2.57 5.34
C VAL A 95 9.43 1.50 6.18
N ASP A 96 8.75 1.91 7.23
CA ASP A 96 8.02 1.01 8.11
C ASP A 96 6.77 1.76 8.59
N TYR A 97 5.59 1.30 8.18
CA TYR A 97 4.33 1.94 8.54
C TYR A 97 3.11 1.02 8.40
N GLU A 98 2.12 1.28 9.26
CA GLU A 98 0.82 0.61 9.23
C GLU A 98 -0.26 1.54 8.68
N ILE A 99 -1.14 1.00 7.83
CA ILE A 99 -2.37 1.66 7.40
C ILE A 99 -3.58 0.89 7.93
N ARG A 100 -4.53 1.62 8.51
CA ARG A 100 -5.82 1.07 8.97
C ARG A 100 -6.94 1.58 8.08
N GLU A 101 -7.52 0.69 7.30
CA GLU A 101 -8.59 1.00 6.36
C GLU A 101 -9.93 0.44 6.89
N HIS A 102 -10.96 1.28 6.88
CA HIS A 102 -12.30 0.86 7.28
C HIS A 102 -12.95 0.05 6.16
N LEU A 103 -13.48 -1.14 6.47
CA LEU A 103 -14.13 -1.99 5.47
C LEU A 103 -15.65 -1.78 5.46
N ALA A 104 -16.31 -2.18 6.55
CA ALA A 104 -17.76 -2.09 6.73
C ALA A 104 -18.14 -2.24 8.21
N GLY A 105 -19.17 -1.52 8.68
CA GLY A 105 -19.62 -1.61 10.07
C GLY A 105 -18.49 -1.33 11.06
N ASN A 106 -18.18 -2.29 11.94
CA ASN A 106 -17.06 -2.21 12.88
C ASN A 106 -15.83 -3.03 12.43
N VAL A 107 -15.72 -3.34 11.14
CA VAL A 107 -14.64 -4.14 10.56
C VAL A 107 -13.59 -3.24 9.93
N TYR A 108 -12.33 -3.46 10.30
CA TYR A 108 -11.15 -2.76 9.79
C TYR A 108 -10.17 -3.78 9.22
N VAL A 109 -9.39 -3.35 8.23
CA VAL A 109 -8.21 -4.07 7.75
C VAL A 109 -6.96 -3.28 8.12
N LEU A 110 -5.93 -3.99 8.56
CA LEU A 110 -4.60 -3.44 8.81
C LEU A 110 -3.68 -3.93 7.69
N LEU A 111 -3.00 -2.99 7.06
CA LEU A 111 -1.96 -3.23 6.08
C LEU A 111 -0.64 -2.83 6.73
N ASP A 112 0.28 -3.77 6.81
CA ASP A 112 1.61 -3.59 7.39
C ASP A 112 2.64 -3.62 6.26
N PHE A 113 3.52 -2.62 6.23
CA PHE A 113 4.43 -2.37 5.12
C PHE A 113 5.86 -2.14 5.61
N ASP A 114 6.76 -3.05 5.20
CA ASP A 114 8.24 -3.02 5.33
C ASP A 114 8.89 -3.06 3.92
#